data_AF-A0A957US70-F1
#
_entry.id   AF-A0A957US70-F1
#
_cell.length_a   1.000
_cell.length_b   1.000
_cell.length_c   1.000
_cell.angle_alpha   90.00
_cell.angle_beta   90.00
_cell.angle_gamma   90.00
#
_symmetry.space_group_name_H-M   'P 1'
#
loop_
_entity.id
_entity.type
_entity.pdbx_description
1 polymer ?
#
loop_
_entity_poly.entity_id
_entity_poly.type
_entity_poly.pdbx_seq_one_letter_code
_entity_poly.pdbx_strand_id
1 'polypeptide(L)' 'MTKLRPITHGPRYHWFGYYDKRQFDPSSRYILGMAVDFEHRSPRPEDVIEIGMIDLHNADRWMTLG' A
#
# COMPACT_ATOMS: atom_id res chain seq x y z
N MET A 1 4.78 25.54 5.80
CA MET A 1 4.41 24.69 4.65
C MET A 1 4.48 23.25 5.07
N THR A 2 3.39 22.49 4.93
CA THR A 2 3.40 21.04 5.19
C THR A 2 4.17 20.35 4.08
N LYS A 3 5.19 19.55 4.43
CA LYS A 3 6.00 18.82 3.46
C LYS A 3 5.28 17.53 3.07
N LEU A 4 4.92 17.41 1.79
CA LEU A 4 4.42 16.17 1.20
C LEU A 4 5.60 15.26 0.89
N ARG A 5 5.46 13.94 1.13
CA ARG A 5 6.46 12.94 0.78
C ARG A 5 5.80 11.60 0.42
N PRO A 6 6.36 10.84 -0.54
CA PRO A 6 5.88 9.49 -0.83
C PRO A 6 6.26 8.50 0.28
N ILE A 7 5.38 7.54 0.54
CA ILE A 7 5.61 6.41 1.46
C ILE A 7 5.58 5.06 0.74
N THR A 8 5.30 5.06 -0.56
CA THR A 8 5.34 3.89 -1.43
C THR A 8 6.48 4.06 -2.42
N HIS A 9 7.05 2.93 -2.84
CA HIS A 9 8.19 2.90 -3.75
C HIS A 9 7.91 1.90 -4.87
N GLY A 10 8.27 2.24 -6.10
CA GLY A 10 8.15 1.33 -7.24
C GLY A 10 9.05 0.09 -7.10
N PRO A 11 8.93 -0.89 -8.02
CA PRO A 11 8.23 -0.80 -9.31
C PRO A 11 6.72 -1.06 -9.25
N ARG A 12 6.19 -1.57 -8.13
CA ARG A 12 4.77 -1.93 -7.99
C ARG A 12 3.87 -0.73 -7.76
N TYR A 13 2.61 -0.88 -8.13
CA TYR A 13 1.56 0.10 -7.88
C TYR A 13 0.87 -0.20 -6.56
N HIS A 14 0.58 0.85 -5.80
CA HIS A 14 0.09 0.73 -4.43
C HIS A 14 -1.24 1.47 -4.25
N TRP A 15 -2.21 0.83 -3.63
CA TRP A 15 -3.53 1.43 -3.37
C TRP A 15 -4.23 0.81 -2.15
N PHE A 16 -5.27 1.48 -1.69
CA PHE A 16 -6.23 0.95 -0.71
C PHE A 16 -7.63 1.41 -1.13
N GLY A 17 -8.52 0.45 -1.38
CA GLY A 17 -9.79 0.70 -2.09
C GLY A 17 -11.01 0.23 -1.32
N TYR A 18 -11.05 0.42 0.01
CA TYR A 18 -12.23 0.09 0.82
C TYR A 18 -12.80 1.32 1.51
N TYR A 19 -14.09 1.55 1.27
CA TYR A 19 -14.87 2.55 2.00
C TYR A 19 -15.15 2.08 3.42
N ASP A 20 -15.35 3.04 4.33
CA ASP A 20 -15.68 2.82 5.75
C ASP A 20 -14.67 1.96 6.53
N LYS A 21 -13.47 1.77 5.98
CA LYS A 21 -12.34 1.08 6.64
C LYS A 21 -11.19 2.06 6.84
N ARG A 22 -10.55 1.96 8.00
CA ARG A 22 -9.30 2.69 8.25
C ARG A 22 -8.17 1.96 7.54
N GLN A 23 -7.43 2.68 6.71
CA GLN A 23 -6.20 2.20 6.09
C GLN A 23 -5.05 2.13 7.11
N PHE A 24 -5.13 2.87 8.20
CA PHE A 24 -4.06 3.02 9.17
C PHE A 24 -4.49 2.55 10.56
N ASP A 25 -3.53 2.07 11.32
CA ASP A 25 -3.74 1.74 12.73
C ASP A 25 -3.96 3.02 13.58
N PRO A 26 -4.51 2.93 14.80
CA PRO A 26 -4.77 4.11 15.64
C PRO A 26 -3.54 4.99 15.95
N SER A 27 -2.33 4.42 15.91
CA SER A 27 -1.10 5.18 16.11
C SER A 27 -0.56 5.85 14.84
N SER A 28 -1.18 5.57 13.68
CA SER A 28 -0.70 6.03 12.37
C SER A 28 0.74 5.62 12.06
N ARG A 29 1.15 4.42 12.48
CA ARG A 29 2.46 3.83 12.16
C ARG A 29 2.40 2.91 10.97
N TYR A 30 1.38 2.04 10.94
CA TYR A 30 1.20 1.03 9.91
C TYR A 30 0.11 1.44 8.95
N ILE A 31 0.43 1.44 7.66
CA ILE A 31 -0.51 1.74 6.58
C ILE A 31 -0.77 0.46 5.80
N LEU A 32 -1.99 -0.08 5.88
CA LEU A 32 -2.45 -1.21 5.09
C LEU A 32 -2.52 -0.82 3.61
N GLY A 33 -2.08 -1.71 2.75
CA GLY A 33 -2.08 -1.46 1.32
C GLY A 33 -2.13 -2.74 0.51
N MET A 34 -2.39 -2.53 -0.77
CA MET A 34 -2.31 -3.54 -1.81
C MET A 34 -1.18 -3.16 -2.75
N ALA A 35 -0.44 -4.15 -3.24
CA ALA A 35 0.59 -3.98 -4.24
C ALA A 35 0.32 -4.89 -5.45
N VAL A 36 0.38 -4.31 -6.65
CA VAL A 36 0.14 -5.02 -7.93
C VAL A 36 1.20 -4.64 -8.96
N ASP A 37 1.43 -5.51 -9.94
CA ASP A 37 2.38 -5.28 -11.04
C ASP A 37 1.73 -4.61 -12.27
N PHE A 38 0.49 -4.13 -12.15
CA PHE A 38 -0.26 -3.57 -13.28
C PHE A 38 -1.06 -2.30 -12.96
N GLU A 39 -1.22 -1.45 -13.98
CA GLU A 39 -2.03 -0.24 -13.96
C GLU A 39 -2.71 -0.06 -15.34
N HIS A 40 -3.79 0.74 -15.42
CA HIS A 40 -4.46 1.15 -16.67
C HIS A 40 -5.13 0.04 -17.49
N ARG A 41 -5.49 -1.07 -16.84
CA ARG A 41 -6.29 -2.15 -17.44
C ARG A 41 -7.10 -2.87 -16.36
N SER A 42 -8.10 -3.63 -16.78
CA SER A 42 -8.79 -4.58 -15.90
C SER A 42 -7.85 -5.72 -15.46
N PRO A 43 -8.08 -6.33 -14.29
CA PRO A 43 -7.35 -7.51 -13.85
C PRO A 43 -7.63 -8.71 -14.76
N ARG A 44 -6.63 -9.59 -14.88
CA ARG A 44 -6.66 -10.87 -15.57
C ARG A 44 -6.54 -12.01 -14.56
N PRO A 45 -6.91 -13.26 -14.91
CA PRO A 45 -6.84 -14.39 -13.98
C PRO A 45 -5.44 -14.65 -13.39
N GLU A 46 -4.40 -14.33 -14.13
CA GLU A 46 -2.99 -14.47 -13.73
C GLU A 46 -2.46 -13.33 -12.85
N ASP A 47 -3.22 -12.25 -12.69
CA ASP A 47 -2.78 -11.13 -11.86
C ASP A 47 -2.83 -11.48 -10.38
N VAL A 48 -1.76 -11.12 -9.68
CA VAL A 48 -1.64 -11.29 -8.24
C VAL A 48 -1.70 -9.93 -7.58
N ILE A 49 -2.45 -9.88 -6.48
CA ILE A 49 -2.45 -8.77 -5.54
C ILE A 49 -1.76 -9.20 -4.26
N GLU A 50 -0.72 -8.48 -3.88
CA GLU A 50 -0.07 -8.68 -2.58
C GLU A 50 -0.70 -7.75 -1.55
N ILE A 51 -1.06 -8.30 -0.40
CA ILE A 51 -1.50 -7.52 0.75
C ILE A 51 -0.30 -7.28 1.66
N GLY A 52 -0.15 -6.05 2.14
CA GLY A 52 0.94 -5.71 3.04
C GLY A 52 0.68 -4.44 3.82
N MET A 53 1.63 -4.10 4.69
CA MET A 53 1.64 -2.85 5.44
C MET A 53 2.94 -2.09 5.23
N ILE A 54 2.86 -0.76 5.25
CA ILE A 54 4.03 0.13 5.28
C ILE A 54 4.31 0.49 6.73
N ASP A 55 5.52 0.25 7.22
CA ASP A 55 5.98 0.71 8.54
C ASP A 55 6.65 2.07 8.44
N LEU A 56 5.92 3.13 8.82
CA LEU A 56 6.42 4.51 8.76
C LEU A 56 7.58 4.78 9.73
N HIS A 57 7.77 3.93 10.74
CA HIS A 57 8.88 4.04 11.70
C HIS A 57 10.11 3.24 11.26
N ASN A 58 10.03 2.56 10.12
CA ASN A 58 11.12 1.76 9.57
C ASN A 58 11.36 2.10 8.10
N ALA A 59 11.63 3.39 7.83
CA ALA A 59 11.94 3.89 6.49
C ALA A 59 10.92 3.47 5.40
N ASP A 60 9.63 3.46 5.75
CA ASP A 60 8.52 3.04 4.88
C ASP A 60 8.66 1.64 4.32
N ARG A 61 9.26 0.75 5.12
CA ARG A 61 9.44 -0.63 4.73
C ARG A 61 8.09 -1.28 4.50
N TRP A 62 7.96 -1.92 3.35
CA TRP A 62 6.85 -2.82 3.04
C TRP A 62 7.00 -4.15 3.79
N MET A 63 5.90 -4.60 4.39
CA MET A 63 5.77 -5.86 5.10
C MET A 63 4.62 -6.66 4.50
N THR A 64 4.95 -7.74 3.79
CA THR A 64 3.96 -8.66 3.21
C THR A 64 3.13 -9.34 4.31
N LEU A 65 1.83 -9.47 4.06
CA LEU A 65 0.88 -10.18 4.90
C LEU A 65 0.32 -11.38 4.14
N GLY A 66 0.75 -12.59 4.51
CA GLY A 66 0.36 -13.84 3.87
C GLY A 66 1.52 -14.50 3.14
#